data_AF-A0ABD4ZFT7-F1
#
_entry.id   AF-A0ABD4ZFT7-F1
#
_cell.length_a   1.000
_cell.length_b   1.000
_cell.length_c   1.000
_cell.angle_alpha   90.00
_cell.angle_beta   90.00
_cell.angle_gamma   90.00
#
_symmetry.space_group_name_H-M   'P 1'
#
loop_
_entity.id
_entity.type
_entity.pdbx_description
1 polymer ?
#
loop_
_entity_poly.entity_id
_entity_poly.type
_entity_poly.pdbx_seq_one_letter_code
_entity_poly.pdbx_strand_id
1 'polypeptide(L)'
;MNMMKICYDMAEKLRPYAEPYMSEFSKEFANDAIDAGEPSVAIDAYLVEAWLHKSAPKELLIEAYNLLDPYECGDDYDDIADDLGVPRKVDPLDE
;
A
#
# COMPACT_ATOMS: atom_id res chain seq x y z
N MET A 1 9.60 10.40 -15.45
CA MET A 1 9.71 9.72 -14.14
C MET A 1 9.28 8.28 -14.36
N ASN A 2 10.05 7.28 -13.92
CA ASN A 2 9.68 5.88 -14.13
C ASN A 2 8.68 5.47 -13.03
N MET A 3 7.42 5.21 -13.40
CA MET A 3 6.35 4.88 -12.46
C MET A 3 6.73 3.68 -11.59
N MET A 4 7.28 2.64 -12.22
CA MET A 4 7.73 1.43 -11.53
C MET A 4 8.81 1.73 -10.47
N LYS A 5 9.74 2.65 -10.77
CA LYS A 5 10.76 3.07 -9.80
C LYS A 5 10.14 3.78 -8.60
N ILE A 6 9.14 4.64 -8.82
CA ILE A 6 8.44 5.32 -7.72
C ILE A 6 7.76 4.29 -6.82
N CYS A 7 7.13 3.27 -7.40
CA CYS A 7 6.47 2.22 -6.62
C CYS A 7 7.48 1.40 -5.79
N TYR A 8 8.63 1.02 -6.38
CA TYR A 8 9.70 0.37 -5.60
C TYR A 8 10.22 1.25 -4.47
N ASP A 9 10.51 2.52 -4.75
CA ASP A 9 10.99 3.47 -3.75
C ASP A 9 9.94 3.65 -2.62
N MET A 10 8.63 3.56 -2.93
CA MET A 10 7.57 3.62 -1.93
C MET A 10 7.48 2.34 -1.09
N ALA A 11 7.53 1.17 -1.72
CA ALA A 11 7.50 -0.11 -1.01
C ALA A 11 8.64 -0.19 0.02
N GLU A 12 9.86 0.19 -0.37
CA GLU A 12 11.02 0.25 0.53
C GLU A 12 10.85 1.25 1.68
N LYS A 13 10.19 2.40 1.45
CA LYS A 13 9.89 3.38 2.52
C LYS A 13 8.87 2.86 3.52
N LEU A 14 7.87 2.12 3.06
CA LEU A 14 6.81 1.56 3.92
C LEU A 14 7.29 0.34 4.72
N ARG A 15 8.16 -0.49 4.11
CA ARG A 15 8.70 -1.72 4.69
C ARG A 15 9.04 -1.63 6.20
N PRO A 16 9.85 -0.67 6.68
CA PRO A 16 10.21 -0.59 8.11
C PRO A 16 9.02 -0.32 9.05
N TYR A 17 7.92 0.24 8.54
CA TYR A 17 6.72 0.51 9.32
C TYR A 17 5.76 -0.68 9.35
N ALA A 18 5.81 -1.55 8.33
CA ALA A 18 4.91 -2.69 8.18
C ALA A 18 5.51 -4.01 8.69
N GLU A 19 6.75 -4.34 8.29
CA GLU A 19 7.38 -5.63 8.58
C GLU A 19 7.41 -6.04 10.06
N PRO A 20 7.56 -5.14 11.05
CA PRO A 20 7.50 -5.53 12.46
C PRO A 20 6.18 -6.18 12.89
N TYR A 21 5.10 -5.91 12.16
CA TYR A 21 3.75 -6.39 12.47
C TYR A 21 3.29 -7.53 11.55
N MET A 22 3.95 -7.67 10.40
CA MET A 22 3.66 -8.72 9.43
C MET A 22 4.07 -10.11 9.92
N SER A 23 3.26 -11.11 9.55
CA SER A 23 3.66 -12.50 9.62
C SER A 23 4.81 -12.81 8.65
N GLU A 24 5.57 -13.87 8.89
CA GLU A 24 6.64 -14.30 7.96
C GLU A 24 6.09 -14.58 6.56
N PHE A 25 4.89 -15.16 6.48
CA PHE A 25 4.19 -15.39 5.21
C PHE A 25 3.90 -14.07 4.47
N SER A 26 3.41 -13.06 5.18
CA SER A 26 3.10 -11.75 4.59
C SER A 26 4.35 -11.04 4.09
N LYS A 27 5.48 -11.17 4.81
CA LYS A 27 6.78 -10.62 4.39
C LYS A 27 7.29 -11.30 3.12
N GLU A 28 7.23 -12.63 3.08
CA GLU A 28 7.62 -13.41 1.91
C GLU A 28 6.77 -13.03 0.70
N PHE A 29 5.45 -12.93 0.87
CA PHE A 29 4.53 -12.47 -0.17
C PHE A 29 4.89 -11.09 -0.73
N ALA A 30 5.15 -10.10 0.14
CA ALA A 30 5.52 -8.75 -0.31
C ALA A 30 6.88 -8.73 -1.04
N ASN A 31 7.83 -9.56 -0.61
CA ASN A 31 9.13 -9.68 -1.27
C ASN A 31 9.02 -10.39 -2.63
N ASP A 32 8.23 -11.46 -2.71
CA ASP A 32 7.94 -12.16 -3.97
C ASP A 32 7.28 -11.22 -4.98
N ALA A 33 6.36 -10.36 -4.55
CA ALA A 33 5.74 -9.34 -5.39
C ALA A 33 6.77 -8.33 -5.94
N ILE A 34 7.69 -7.86 -5.10
CA ILE A 34 8.80 -6.99 -5.51
C ILE A 34 9.67 -7.66 -6.58
N ASP A 35 10.04 -8.92 -6.35
CA ASP A 35 10.87 -9.71 -7.27
C ASP A 35 10.16 -10.04 -8.58
N ALA A 36 8.84 -10.21 -8.55
CA ALA A 36 7.99 -10.45 -9.71
C ALA A 36 7.76 -9.21 -10.58
N GLY A 37 8.15 -8.01 -10.12
CA GLY A 37 7.87 -6.78 -10.85
C GLY A 37 6.53 -6.14 -10.50
N GLU A 38 5.94 -6.49 -9.36
CA GLU A 38 4.62 -6.02 -8.90
C GLU A 38 4.77 -5.20 -7.59
N PRO A 39 5.51 -4.07 -7.61
CA PRO A 39 5.73 -3.28 -6.40
C PRO A 39 4.44 -2.64 -5.85
N SER A 40 3.38 -2.51 -6.63
CA SER A 40 2.08 -2.02 -6.14
C SER A 40 1.42 -3.00 -5.18
N VAL A 41 1.50 -4.30 -5.45
CA VAL A 41 1.04 -5.37 -4.54
C VAL A 41 1.82 -5.35 -3.22
N ALA A 42 3.13 -5.08 -3.28
CA ALA A 42 3.92 -4.90 -2.07
C ALA A 42 3.54 -3.62 -1.30
N ILE A 43 3.23 -2.52 -2.00
CA ILE A 43 2.71 -1.30 -1.37
C ILE A 43 1.39 -1.58 -0.66
N ASP A 44 0.45 -2.30 -1.29
CA ASP A 44 -0.83 -2.69 -0.68
C ASP A 44 -0.59 -3.41 0.66
N ALA A 45 0.18 -4.50 0.64
CA ALA A 45 0.48 -5.27 1.84
C ALA A 45 1.14 -4.41 2.94
N TYR A 46 2.11 -3.57 2.59
CA TYR A 46 2.77 -2.72 3.58
C TYR A 46 1.89 -1.56 4.07
N LEU A 47 1.05 -0.98 3.21
CA LEU A 47 0.17 0.13 3.53
C LEU A 47 -0.88 -0.31 4.55
N VAL A 48 -1.53 -1.44 4.31
CA VAL A 48 -2.57 -1.99 5.21
C VAL A 48 -2.01 -2.21 6.61
N GLU A 49 -0.85 -2.85 6.72
CA GLU A 49 -0.19 -3.14 8.00
C GLU A 49 0.28 -1.86 8.71
N ALA A 50 0.89 -0.94 7.97
CA ALA A 50 1.36 0.32 8.54
C ALA A 50 0.21 1.22 9.04
N TRP A 51 -0.92 1.22 8.31
CA TRP A 51 -2.14 1.93 8.70
C TRP A 51 -2.80 1.28 9.92
N LEU A 52 -3.03 -0.04 9.89
CA LEU A 52 -3.68 -0.79 10.97
C LEU A 52 -2.95 -0.59 12.31
N HIS A 53 -1.63 -0.59 12.27
CA HIS A 53 -0.78 -0.42 13.45
C HIS A 53 -0.42 1.04 13.77
N LYS A 54 -0.87 2.01 12.96
CA LYS A 54 -0.58 3.45 13.10
C LYS A 54 0.91 3.72 13.26
N SER A 55 1.74 2.96 12.53
CA SER A 55 3.19 2.93 12.69
C SER A 55 3.90 3.94 11.78
N ALA A 56 3.28 4.31 10.66
CA ALA A 56 3.84 5.27 9.69
C ALA A 56 3.24 6.68 9.81
N PRO A 57 3.96 7.73 9.36
CA PRO A 57 3.41 9.07 9.23
C PRO A 57 2.25 9.13 8.24
N LYS A 58 1.25 9.98 8.54
CA LYS A 58 0.04 10.13 7.71
C LYS A 58 0.36 10.52 6.27
N GLU A 59 1.31 11.41 6.06
CA GLU A 59 1.72 11.87 4.73
C GLU A 59 2.29 10.72 3.89
N LEU A 60 3.06 9.82 4.51
CA LEU A 60 3.60 8.65 3.81
C LEU A 60 2.49 7.68 3.40
N LEU A 61 1.51 7.44 4.28
CA LEU A 61 0.34 6.60 3.99
C LEU A 61 -0.49 7.20 2.84
N ILE A 62 -0.66 8.52 2.79
CA ILE A 62 -1.35 9.22 1.69
C ILE A 62 -0.58 9.07 0.38
N GLU A 63 0.74 9.27 0.39
CA GLU A 63 1.57 9.09 -0.81
C GLU A 63 1.49 7.66 -1.33
N ALA A 64 1.55 6.66 -0.45
CA ALA A 64 1.41 5.26 -0.79
C ALA A 64 0.02 4.93 -1.34
N TYR A 65 -1.04 5.34 -0.65
CA TYR A 65 -2.41 5.14 -1.08
C TYR A 65 -2.61 5.68 -2.50
N ASN A 66 -2.11 6.88 -2.79
CA ASN A 66 -2.26 7.51 -4.10
C ASN A 66 -1.58 6.74 -5.24
N LEU A 67 -0.58 5.90 -4.96
CA LEU A 67 0.13 5.11 -5.96
C LEU A 67 -0.58 3.82 -6.37
N LEU A 68 -1.52 3.33 -5.56
CA LEU A 68 -2.29 2.11 -5.87
C LEU A 68 -3.27 2.34 -7.02
N ASP A 69 -3.67 1.28 -7.72
CA ASP A 69 -4.78 1.36 -8.65
C ASP A 69 -6.12 1.12 -7.90
N PRO A 70 -7.25 1.75 -8.29
CA PRO A 70 -8.56 1.35 -7.80
C PRO A 70 -8.81 -0.17 -7.81
N TYR A 71 -8.32 -0.92 -8.80
CA TYR A 71 -8.48 -2.37 -8.84
C TYR A 71 -7.73 -3.12 -7.72
N GLU A 72 -6.75 -2.47 -7.10
CA GLU A 72 -5.97 -3.00 -5.97
C GLU A 72 -6.60 -2.61 -4.62
N CYS A 73 -7.68 -1.81 -4.64
CA CYS A 73 -8.33 -1.27 -3.46
C CYS A 73 -9.66 -2.00 -3.19
N GLY A 74 -9.75 -2.75 -2.07
CA GLY A 74 -10.99 -3.36 -1.57
C GLY A 74 -11.67 -2.53 -0.45
N ASP A 75 -12.63 -3.12 0.26
CA ASP A 75 -13.40 -2.41 1.32
C ASP A 75 -12.53 -1.76 2.40
N ASP A 76 -11.42 -2.40 2.80
CA ASP A 76 -10.47 -1.85 3.78
C ASP A 76 -9.86 -0.51 3.33
N TYR A 77 -9.85 -0.24 2.02
CA TYR A 77 -9.32 0.99 1.44
C TYR A 77 -10.26 2.18 1.56
N ASP A 78 -11.55 1.95 1.72
CA ASP A 78 -12.51 3.01 2.03
C ASP A 78 -12.27 3.54 3.45
N ASP A 79 -12.00 2.63 4.40
CA ASP A 79 -11.65 2.99 5.78
C ASP A 79 -10.29 3.71 5.84
N ILE A 80 -9.30 3.23 5.08
CA ILE A 80 -8.01 3.93 4.93
C ILE A 80 -8.23 5.32 4.35
N ALA A 81 -9.01 5.46 3.28
CA ALA A 81 -9.24 6.75 2.63
C ALA A 81 -9.93 7.75 3.57
N ASP A 82 -10.94 7.30 4.30
CA ASP A 82 -11.67 8.11 5.28
C ASP A 82 -10.77 8.57 6.43
N ASP A 83 -9.96 7.68 7.01
CA ASP A 83 -9.02 8.01 8.09
C ASP A 83 -7.91 8.97 7.61
N LEU A 84 -7.44 8.74 6.38
CA LEU A 84 -6.46 9.60 5.75
C LEU A 84 -7.05 10.95 5.29
N GLY A 85 -8.38 11.04 5.12
CA GLY A 85 -9.06 12.23 4.61
C GLY A 85 -8.77 12.47 3.13
N VAL A 86 -8.61 11.40 2.35
CA VAL A 86 -8.37 11.42 0.90
C VAL A 86 -9.58 10.87 0.14
N PRO A 87 -9.75 11.19 -1.15
CA PRO A 87 -10.82 10.61 -1.95
C PRO A 87 -10.69 9.08 -2.02
N ARG A 88 -11.80 8.37 -1.81
CA ARG A 88 -11.92 6.93 -2.04
C ARG A 88 -11.65 6.59 -3.50
N LYS A 89 -11.06 5.42 -3.73
CA LYS A 89 -10.82 4.88 -5.06
C LYS A 89 -11.99 3.99 -5.44
N VAL A 90 -12.86 4.52 -6.29
CA VAL A 90 -14.04 3.81 -6.79
C VAL A 90 -13.67 3.13 -8.11
N ASP A 91 -13.95 1.84 -8.23
CA ASP A 91 -13.83 1.15 -9.51
C ASP A 91 -14.90 1.72 -10.47
N PRO A 92 -14.52 2.24 -11.65
CA PRO A 92 -15.49 2.71 -12.64
C PRO A 92 -16.43 1.63 -13.17
N LEU A 93 -16.19 0.35 -12.87
CA LEU A 93 -17.07 -0.77 -13.19
C LEU A 93 -18.12 -1.07 -12.11
N ASP A 94 -18.06 -0.40 -10.95
CA ASP A 94 -19.06 -0.49 -9.88
C ASP A 94 -20.27 0.46 -10.09
N GLU A 95 -20.42 1.07 -11.28
CA GLU A 95 -21.59 1.85 -11.71
C GLU A 95 -22.75 1.02 -12.28
#